data_AF-A0A0G2AZG9-F1
#
_entry.id   AF-A0A0G2AZG9-F1
#
_cell.length_a   1.000
_cell.length_b   1.000
_cell.length_c   1.000
_cell.angle_alpha   90.00
_cell.angle_beta   90.00
_cell.angle_gamma   90.00
#
_symmetry.space_group_name_H-M   'P 1'
#
loop_
_entity.id
_entity.type
_entity.pdbx_description
1 polymer ?
#
loop_
_entity_poly.entity_id
_entity_poly.type
_entity_poly.pdbx_seq_one_letter_code
_entity_poly.pdbx_strand_id
1 'polypeptide(L)'
;MHPLTPARAREQESIVPALLLSLRLAWNLGYIIAIPVVLFGFGGAYLDKHFGTSPFLVLSGFTLAAVLSAIGVYRKVKEIFKATVLPPSAPHGRN
;
A
#
# COMPACT_ATOMS: atom_id res chain seq x y z
N MET A 1 9.28 41.23 29.29
CA MET A 1 9.36 39.76 29.21
C MET A 1 8.17 39.28 28.40
N HIS A 2 8.39 38.91 27.13
CA HIS A 2 7.34 38.48 26.20
C HIS A 2 7.07 36.98 26.43
N PRO A 3 5.83 36.55 26.79
CA PRO A 3 5.53 35.14 26.95
C PRO A 3 5.65 34.43 25.59
N LEU A 4 6.33 33.30 25.57
CA LEU A 4 6.41 32.44 24.39
C LEU A 4 5.04 31.76 24.22
N THR A 5 4.38 32.07 23.12
CA THR A 5 3.09 31.51 22.73
C THR A 5 3.15 29.97 22.68
N PRO A 6 2.26 29.24 23.38
CA PRO A 6 2.29 27.76 23.44
C PRO A 6 2.00 27.07 22.10
N ALA A 7 1.64 27.83 21.06
CA ALA A 7 1.30 27.32 19.73
C ALA A 7 2.52 26.70 19.00
N ARG A 8 3.73 27.23 19.17
CA ARG A 8 4.92 26.70 18.47
C ARG A 8 5.48 25.40 19.04
N ALA A 9 5.17 25.08 20.30
CA ALA A 9 5.68 23.87 20.95
C ALA A 9 5.03 22.58 20.40
N ARG A 10 3.75 22.65 19.97
CA ARG A 10 3.04 21.49 19.39
C ARG A 10 3.45 21.15 17.95
N GLU A 11 3.95 22.13 17.20
CA GLU A 11 4.37 21.95 15.81
C GLU A 11 5.70 21.16 15.70
N GLN A 12 6.52 21.22 16.76
CA GLN A 12 7.80 20.52 16.85
C GLN A 12 7.68 19.06 17.38
N GLU A 13 6.51 18.65 17.89
CA GLU A 13 6.38 17.48 18.80
C GLU A 13 6.11 16.12 18.12
N SER A 14 6.03 15.96 16.80
CA SER A 14 5.66 14.62 16.28
C SER A 14 6.08 14.24 14.86
N ILE A 15 7.27 14.66 14.42
CA ILE A 15 7.81 14.22 13.12
C ILE A 15 8.10 12.70 13.12
N VAL A 16 8.61 12.16 14.23
CA VAL A 16 8.96 10.74 14.38
C VAL A 16 7.77 9.79 14.15
N PRO A 17 6.61 9.95 14.84
CA PRO A 17 5.46 9.07 14.61
C PRO A 17 4.86 9.22 13.21
N ALA A 18 4.87 10.43 12.62
CA ALA A 18 4.41 10.64 11.24
C ALA A 18 5.30 9.91 10.21
N LEU A 19 6.62 9.91 10.44
CA LEU A 19 7.57 9.16 9.61
C LEU A 19 7.36 7.65 9.75
N LEU A 20 7.17 7.15 10.98
CA LEU A 20 6.86 5.73 11.23
C LEU A 20 5.56 5.30 10.54
N LEU A 21 4.51 6.11 10.60
CA LEU A 21 3.25 5.84 9.90
C LEU A 21 3.47 5.77 8.38
N SER A 22 4.14 6.77 7.82
CA SER A 22 4.43 6.84 6.38
C SER A 22 5.25 5.64 5.91
N LEU A 23 6.25 5.22 6.69
CA LEU A 23 7.06 4.04 6.41
C LEU A 23 6.22 2.75 6.45
N ARG A 24 5.31 2.63 7.43
CA ARG A 24 4.38 1.49 7.52
C ARG A 24 3.47 1.41 6.31
N LEU A 25 2.96 2.55 5.82
CA LEU A 25 2.17 2.60 4.59
C LEU A 25 3.02 2.19 3.37
N ALA A 26 4.22 2.78 3.23
CA ALA A 26 5.12 2.47 2.14
C ALA A 26 5.46 0.97 2.08
N TRP A 27 5.72 0.35 3.23
CA TRP A 27 5.98 -1.09 3.35
C TRP A 27 4.77 -1.94 2.96
N ASN A 28 3.58 -1.57 3.44
CA ASN A 28 2.35 -2.29 3.16
C ASN A 28 1.92 -2.20 1.69
N LEU A 29 2.23 -1.09 1.01
CA LEU A 29 2.06 -0.94 -0.44
C LEU A 29 3.16 -1.66 -1.21
N GLY A 30 4.41 -1.53 -0.77
CA GLY A 30 5.57 -2.12 -1.39
C GLY A 30 5.44 -3.63 -1.56
N TYR A 31 4.96 -4.35 -0.55
CA TYR A 31 4.75 -5.80 -0.68
C TYR A 31 3.67 -6.21 -1.67
N ILE A 32 2.59 -5.42 -1.82
CA ILE A 32 1.53 -5.72 -2.79
C ILE A 32 2.08 -5.74 -4.20
N ILE A 33 3.09 -4.90 -4.47
CA ILE A 33 3.71 -4.76 -5.79
C ILE A 33 4.90 -5.71 -5.93
N ALA A 34 5.80 -5.74 -4.94
CA ALA A 34 7.03 -6.51 -4.99
C ALA A 34 6.79 -8.02 -5.07
N ILE A 35 5.83 -8.55 -4.31
CA ILE A 35 5.53 -9.99 -4.29
C ILE A 35 5.13 -10.51 -5.69
N PRO A 36 4.09 -9.97 -6.35
CA PRO A 36 3.72 -10.44 -7.68
C PRO A 36 4.79 -10.13 -8.74
N VAL A 37 5.46 -8.99 -8.68
CA VAL A 37 6.53 -8.67 -9.65
C VAL A 37 7.68 -9.67 -9.55
N VAL A 38 8.13 -10.01 -8.35
CA VAL A 38 9.18 -11.02 -8.18
C VAL A 38 8.64 -12.41 -8.53
N LEU A 39 7.46 -12.79 -8.07
CA LEU A 39 6.91 -14.13 -8.28
C LEU A 39 6.66 -14.42 -9.77
N PHE A 40 6.01 -13.50 -10.49
CA PHE A 40 5.73 -13.67 -11.91
C PHE A 40 6.90 -13.25 -12.82
N GLY A 41 7.73 -12.28 -12.41
CA GLY A 41 8.91 -11.89 -13.16
C GLY A 41 9.97 -12.99 -13.13
N PHE A 42 10.32 -13.48 -11.93
CA PHE A 42 11.29 -14.57 -11.78
C PHE A 42 10.70 -15.92 -12.21
N GLY A 43 9.43 -16.18 -11.90
CA GLY A 43 8.73 -17.38 -12.36
C GLY A 43 8.59 -17.41 -13.89
N GLY A 44 8.23 -16.27 -14.49
CA GLY A 44 8.19 -16.12 -15.94
C GLY A 44 9.55 -16.32 -16.58
N ALA A 45 10.62 -15.73 -16.02
CA ALA A 45 11.98 -15.90 -16.52
C ALA A 45 12.50 -17.34 -16.40
N TYR A 46 12.14 -18.04 -15.32
CA TYR A 46 12.49 -19.45 -15.15
C TYR A 46 11.78 -20.33 -16.18
N LEU A 47 10.48 -20.09 -16.42
CA LEU A 47 9.72 -20.83 -17.42
C LEU A 47 10.19 -20.52 -18.84
N ASP A 48 10.54 -19.26 -19.14
CA ASP A 48 11.04 -18.85 -20.45
C ASP A 48 12.33 -19.58 -20.81
N LYS A 49 13.22 -19.75 -19.82
CA LYS A 49 14.47 -20.51 -19.97
C LYS A 49 14.22 -22.00 -20.20
N HIS A 50 13.11 -22.54 -19.67
CA HIS A 50 12.76 -23.94 -19.79
C HIS A 50 12.01 -24.26 -21.11
N PHE A 51 11.22 -23.32 -21.64
CA PHE A 51 10.41 -23.51 -22.86
C PHE A 51 11.05 -22.90 -24.12
N GLY A 52 12.11 -22.09 -23.98
CA GLY A 52 12.81 -21.47 -25.12
C GLY A 52 12.03 -20.36 -25.81
N THR A 53 10.95 -19.87 -25.20
CA THR A 53 9.99 -18.87 -25.72
C THR A 53 10.40 -17.42 -25.46
N SER A 54 11.67 -17.17 -25.16
CA SER A 54 12.15 -15.83 -24.82
C SER A 54 11.72 -14.79 -25.87
N PRO A 55 10.99 -13.71 -25.49
CA PRO A 55 10.72 -13.19 -24.14
C PRO A 55 9.21 -13.17 -23.75
N PHE A 56 8.38 -13.99 -24.39
CA PHE A 56 6.92 -13.83 -24.30
C PHE A 56 6.34 -14.23 -22.93
N LEU A 57 6.96 -15.19 -22.25
CA LEU A 57 6.51 -15.68 -20.94
C LEU A 57 6.87 -14.71 -19.80
N VAL A 58 8.02 -14.05 -19.88
CA VAL A 58 8.36 -12.95 -18.98
C VAL A 58 7.41 -11.78 -19.17
N LEU A 59 7.10 -11.41 -20.42
CA LEU A 59 6.24 -10.27 -20.72
C LEU A 59 4.79 -10.50 -20.26
N SER A 60 4.25 -11.70 -20.50
CA SER A 60 2.92 -12.08 -20.03
C SER A 60 2.88 -12.21 -18.50
N GLY A 61 3.92 -12.78 -17.87
CA GLY A 61 4.06 -12.82 -16.42
C GLY A 61 4.10 -11.42 -15.78
N PHE A 62 4.88 -10.50 -16.35
CA PHE A 62 4.94 -9.12 -15.88
C PHE A 62 3.61 -8.39 -16.06
N THR A 63 2.91 -8.62 -17.18
CA THR A 63 1.58 -8.06 -17.42
C THR A 63 0.58 -8.57 -16.38
N LEU A 64 0.59 -9.87 -16.10
CA LEU A 64 -0.22 -10.48 -15.03
C LEU A 64 0.13 -9.90 -13.65
N ALA A 65 1.42 -9.71 -13.35
CA ALA A 65 1.86 -9.09 -12.11
C ALA A 65 1.34 -7.66 -11.95
N ALA A 66 1.39 -6.87 -13.03
CA ALA A 66 0.90 -5.50 -13.06
C ALA A 66 -0.62 -5.46 -12.83
N VAL A 67 -1.38 -6.33 -13.50
CA VAL A 67 -2.84 -6.43 -13.33
C VAL A 67 -3.19 -6.85 -11.90
N LEU A 68 -2.55 -7.88 -11.36
CA LEU A 68 -2.80 -8.34 -9.99
C LEU A 68 -2.42 -7.28 -8.95
N SER A 69 -1.31 -6.57 -9.15
CA SER A 69 -0.90 -5.45 -8.30
C SER A 69 -1.94 -4.33 -8.34
N ALA A 70 -2.40 -3.94 -9.53
CA ALA A 70 -3.41 -2.91 -9.70
C ALA A 70 -4.72 -3.26 -9.00
N ILE A 71 -5.19 -4.51 -9.13
CA ILE A 71 -6.38 -5.00 -8.44
C ILE A 71 -6.17 -4.98 -6.92
N GLY A 72 -5.02 -5.45 -6.43
CA GLY A 72 -4.70 -5.47 -5.00
C GLY A 72 -4.67 -4.08 -4.38
N VAL A 73 -4.01 -3.12 -5.05
CA VAL A 73 -3.96 -1.72 -4.63
C VAL A 73 -5.37 -1.12 -4.65
N TYR A 74 -6.14 -1.30 -5.74
CA TYR A 74 -7.50 -0.78 -5.84
C TYR A 74 -8.40 -1.26 -4.71
N ARG A 75 -8.35 -2.57 -4.37
CA ARG A 75 -9.13 -3.15 -3.27
C ARG A 75 -8.76 -2.53 -1.93
N LYS A 76 -7.46 -2.39 -1.63
CA LYS A 76 -6.99 -1.78 -0.38
C LYS A 76 -7.36 -0.31 -0.25
N VAL A 77 -7.21 0.46 -1.33
CA VAL A 77 -7.63 1.87 -1.35
C VAL A 77 -9.13 1.98 -1.10
N LYS A 78 -9.95 1.16 -1.76
CA LYS A 78 -11.41 1.14 -1.55
C LYS A 78 -11.78 0.78 -0.11
N GLU A 79 -11.08 -0.17 0.50
CA GLU A 79 -11.29 -0.57 1.90
C GLU A 79 -10.99 0.58 2.86
N ILE A 80 -9.86 1.29 2.66
CA ILE A 80 -9.50 2.48 3.44
C ILE A 80 -10.56 3.57 3.28
N PHE A 81 -11.01 3.85 2.05
CA PHE A 81 -12.07 4.84 1.81
C PHE A 81 -13.40 4.47 2.48
N LYS A 82 -13.82 3.20 2.41
CA LYS A 82 -15.05 2.75 3.06
C LYS A 82 -14.97 2.89 4.59
N ALA A 83 -13.82 2.55 5.18
CA ALA A 83 -13.60 2.69 6.62
C ALA A 83 -13.63 4.15 7.08
N THR A 84 -13.16 5.09 6.26
CA THR A 84 -13.10 6.52 6.61
C THR A 84 -14.44 7.24 6.36
N VAL A 85 -15.25 6.79 5.40
CA VAL A 85 -16.47 7.50 4.97
C VAL A 85 -17.73 7.10 5.74
N LEU A 86 -17.76 5.92 6.38
CA LEU A 86 -18.90 5.54 7.22
C LEU A 86 -18.65 5.96 8.68
N PRO A 87 -19.31 7.00 9.22
CA PRO A 87 -19.32 7.19 10.66
C PRO A 87 -19.86 5.91 11.32
N PRO A 88 -19.30 5.46 12.46
CA PRO A 88 -19.94 4.43 13.26
C PRO A 88 -21.36 4.92 13.53
N SER A 89 -22.34 4.24 12.97
CA SER A 89 -23.74 4.48 13.24
C SER A 89 -23.99 4.21 14.72
N ALA A 90 -23.85 5.22 15.57
CA ALA A 90 -24.70 5.33 16.74
C ALA A 90 -26.09 5.77 16.25
N PRO A 91 -27.23 5.34 16.84
CA PRO A 91 -27.38 4.67 18.13
C PRO A 91 -28.34 3.44 18.09
N HIS A 92 -28.28 2.62 19.14
CA HIS A 92 -29.50 2.01 19.69
C HIS A 92 -29.54 2.37 21.17
N GLY A 93 -30.07 3.56 21.47
CA GLY A 93 -30.81 3.70 22.71
C GLY A 93 -32.10 2.93 22.53
N ARG A 94 -32.27 1.82 23.25
CA ARG A 94 -33.56 1.29 23.69
C ARG A 94 -33.38 0.54 25.00
N ASN A 95 -34.05 1.11 26.01
CA ASN A 95 -34.41 0.62 27.35
C ASN A 95 -33.32 0.27 28.35
#